data_AF-A0A434FB51-F1
#
_entry.id   AF-A0A434FB51-F1
#
_cell.length_a   1.000
_cell.length_b   1.000
_cell.length_c   1.000
_cell.angle_alpha   90.00
_cell.angle_beta   90.00
_cell.angle_gamma   90.00
#
_symmetry.space_group_name_H-M   'P 1'
#
loop_
_entity.id
_entity.type
_entity.pdbx_description
1 polymer ?
#
loop_
_entity_poly.entity_id
_entity_poly.type
_entity_poly.pdbx_seq_one_letter_code
_entity_poly.pdbx_strand_id
1 'polypeptide(L)' 'MFETLQPAPADKILALIGLYRNDPRPGKVDLGVGVYKDIDGRTPVMRAVREAEKRLLASQD' A
#
# COMPACT_ATOMS: atom_id res chain seq x y z
N MET A 1 -19.98 -25.87 -11.14
CA MET A 1 -18.72 -25.29 -11.68
C MET A 1 -17.78 -24.79 -10.59
N PHE A 2 -18.25 -24.19 -9.48
CA PHE A 2 -17.39 -23.72 -8.38
C PHE A 2 -17.75 -24.32 -7.01
N GLU A 3 -18.58 -25.38 -6.96
CA GLU A 3 -19.10 -25.93 -5.69
C GLU A 3 -18.01 -26.59 -4.82
N THR A 4 -16.87 -26.95 -5.41
CA THR A 4 -15.72 -27.55 -4.70
C THR A 4 -14.58 -26.56 -4.46
N LEU A 5 -14.73 -25.30 -4.91
CA LEU A 5 -13.68 -24.30 -4.76
C LEU A 5 -13.60 -23.87 -3.30
N GLN A 6 -12.50 -24.24 -2.65
CA GLN A 6 -12.20 -23.81 -1.29
C GLN A 6 -11.77 -22.34 -1.31
N PRO A 7 -12.33 -21.48 -0.43
CA PRO A 7 -11.89 -20.10 -0.31
C PRO A 7 -10.40 -20.02 0.05
N ALA A 8 -9.68 -19.14 -0.62
CA ALA A 8 -8.33 -18.81 -0.21
C ALA A 8 -8.35 -18.13 1.17
N PRO A 9 -7.33 -18.36 2.02
CA PRO A 9 -7.22 -17.66 3.28
C PRO A 9 -7.14 -16.14 3.04
N ALA A 10 -7.75 -15.36 3.93
CA ALA A 10 -7.69 -13.91 3.87
C ALA A 10 -6.24 -13.41 4.05
N ASP A 11 -5.91 -12.28 3.41
CA ASP A 11 -4.60 -11.67 3.51
C ASP A 11 -4.34 -11.16 4.94
N LYS A 12 -3.24 -11.64 5.54
CA LYS A 12 -2.85 -11.29 6.91
C LYS A 12 -2.46 -9.82 7.06
N ILE A 13 -1.94 -9.18 6.01
CA ILE A 13 -1.61 -7.75 5.99
C ILE A 13 -2.89 -6.93 6.16
N LEU A 14 -3.97 -7.30 5.46
CA LEU A 14 -5.26 -6.61 5.57
C LEU A 14 -5.83 -6.73 6.99
N ALA A 15 -5.70 -7.89 7.62
CA ALA A 15 -6.11 -8.07 9.01
C ALA A 15 -5.34 -7.15 9.98
N LEU A 16 -4.01 -7.05 9.83
CA LEU A 16 -3.17 -6.17 10.65
C LEU A 16 -3.51 -4.69 10.45
N ILE A 17 -3.73 -4.26 9.20
CA ILE A 17 -4.17 -2.89 8.90
C ILE A 17 -5.51 -2.59 9.58
N GLY A 18 -6.45 -3.55 9.59
CA GLY A 18 -7.74 -3.42 10.26
C GLY A 18 -7.59 -3.23 11.78
N LEU A 19 -6.77 -4.07 12.42
CA LEU A 19 -6.48 -3.97 13.85
C LEU A 19 -5.86 -2.62 14.21
N TYR A 20 -4.85 -2.18 13.43
CA TYR A 20 -4.22 -0.88 13.65
C TYR A 20 -5.21 0.28 13.47
N ARG A 21 -6.08 0.25 12.46
CA ARG A 21 -7.09 1.30 12.22
C ARG A 21 -8.07 1.42 13.38
N ASN A 22 -8.52 0.29 13.94
CA ASN A 22 -9.53 0.24 15.01
C ASN A 22 -8.98 0.60 16.40
N ASP A 23 -7.67 0.70 16.57
CA ASP A 23 -7.06 1.10 17.83
C ASP A 23 -7.32 2.60 18.14
N PRO A 24 -7.99 2.93 19.27
CA PRO A 24 -8.34 4.32 19.60
C PRO A 24 -7.16 5.14 20.15
N ARG A 25 -5.99 4.54 20.41
CA ARG A 25 -4.84 5.25 21.00
C ARG A 25 -4.31 6.34 20.05
N PRO A 26 -4.17 7.60 20.49
CA PRO A 26 -3.77 8.71 19.63
C PRO A 26 -2.29 8.67 19.23
N GLY A 27 -1.43 8.02 20.02
CA GLY A 27 0.01 7.88 19.77
C GLY A 27 0.42 6.52 19.20
N LYS A 28 -0.50 5.80 18.55
CA LYS A 28 -0.19 4.50 17.96
C LYS A 28 0.80 4.63 16.80
N VAL A 29 1.66 3.63 16.65
CA VAL A 29 2.71 3.58 15.62
C VAL A 29 2.55 2.28 14.83
N ASP A 30 2.59 2.36 13.50
CA ASP A 30 2.56 1.21 12.61
C ASP A 30 3.94 0.98 11.98
N LEU A 31 4.64 -0.06 12.46
CA LEU A 31 5.89 -0.56 11.90
C LEU A 31 5.69 -1.87 11.11
N GLY A 32 4.43 -2.29 10.89
CA GLY A 32 4.09 -3.49 10.12
C GLY A 32 4.04 -3.26 8.61
N VAL A 33 4.11 -1.99 8.17
CA VAL A 33 4.07 -1.63 6.76
C VAL A 33 5.41 -1.97 6.08
N GLY A 34 5.39 -2.93 5.15
CA GLY A 34 6.57 -3.34 4.37
C GLY A 34 6.97 -2.42 3.21
N VAL A 35 6.47 -1.17 3.18
CA VAL A 35 6.84 -0.18 2.15
C VAL A 35 7.49 1.03 2.79
N TYR A 36 8.44 1.63 2.07
CA TYR A 36 9.08 2.87 2.51
C TYR A 36 8.04 3.97 2.73
N LYS A 37 8.22 4.70 3.84
CA LYS A 37 7.47 5.91 4.17
C LYS A 37 8.44 7.06 4.41
N ASP A 38 8.11 8.23 3.90
CA ASP A 38 8.83 9.47 4.17
C ASP A 38 8.44 10.07 5.55
N ILE A 39 9.00 11.24 5.86
CA ILE A 39 8.79 11.96 7.13
C ILE A 39 7.31 12.27 7.42
N ASP A 40 6.50 12.39 6.37
CA ASP A 40 5.07 12.68 6.49
C ASP A 40 4.21 11.40 6.49
N GLY A 41 4.83 10.22 6.51
CA GLY A 41 4.12 8.94 6.47
C GLY A 41 3.52 8.60 5.10
N ARG A 42 4.06 9.16 4.00
CA ARG A 42 3.63 8.85 2.63
C ARG A 42 4.65 7.94 1.95
N THR A 43 4.23 7.23 0.92
CA THR A 43 5.15 6.47 0.05
C THR A 43 5.43 7.31 -1.20
N PRO A 44 6.56 8.03 -1.27
CA PRO A 44 6.78 9.00 -2.35
C PRO A 44 7.16 8.32 -3.66
N VAL A 45 6.66 8.87 -4.77
CA VAL A 45 7.19 8.58 -6.10
C VAL A 45 8.46 9.41 -6.30
N MET A 46 9.57 8.75 -6.62
CA MET A 46 10.87 9.41 -6.81
C MET A 46 10.82 10.42 -7.95
N ARG A 47 11.59 11.51 -7.81
CA ARG A 47 11.66 12.59 -8.83
C ARG A 47 11.99 12.06 -10.22
N ALA A 48 12.99 11.17 -10.32
CA ALA A 48 13.39 10.58 -11.59
C ALA A 48 12.26 9.76 -12.25
N VAL A 49 11.49 9.02 -11.44
CA VAL A 49 10.35 8.22 -11.92
C VAL A 49 9.26 9.14 -12.49
N ARG A 50 8.88 10.20 -11.75
CA ARG A 50 7.90 11.18 -12.24
C ARG A 50 8.33 11.86 -13.54
N GLU A 51 9.60 12.22 -13.66
CA GLU A 51 10.12 12.83 -14.90
C GLU A 51 10.14 11.83 -16.07
N ALA A 52 10.41 10.55 -15.82
CA ALA A 52 10.31 9.51 -16.84
C ALA A 52 8.86 9.33 -17.32
N GLU A 53 7.89 9.30 -16.40
CA GLU A 53 6.45 9.22 -16.75
C GLU A 53 6.01 10.39 -17.64
N LYS A 54 6.43 11.62 -17.31
CA LYS A 54 6.14 12.81 -18.13
C LYS A 54 6.69 12.70 -19.56
N ARG A 55 7.93 12.24 -19.70
CA ARG A 55 8.56 12.07 -21.02
C ARG A 55 7.85 11.00 -21.84
N LEU A 56 7.51 9.88 -21.20
CA LEU A 56 6.80 8.80 -21.86
C LEU A 56 5.45 9.27 -22.37
N LEU A 57 4.66 9.96 -21.53
CA LEU A 57 3.37 10.52 -21.90
C LEU A 57 3.48 11.52 -23.05
N ALA A 58 4.49 12.40 -23.04
CA ALA A 58 4.73 13.38 -24.11
C ALA A 58 5.17 12.73 -25.44
N SER A 59 5.65 11.49 -25.41
CA SER A 59 6.10 10.73 -26.59
C SER A 59 5.07 9.72 -27.10
N GLN A 60 3.91 9.61 -26.44
CA GLN A 60 2.82 8.72 -26.85
C GLN A 60 1.81 9.53 -27.69
N ASP A 61 1.63 9.12 -28.95
CA ASP A 61 0.54 9.59 -29.84
C ASP A 61 -0.79 8.89 -29.52
#